data_AF-A0AAV7CVG2-F1
#
_entry.id   AF-A0AAV7CVG2-F1
#
_cell.length_a   1.000
_cell.length_b   1.000
_cell.length_c   1.000
_cell.angle_alpha   90.00
_cell.angle_beta   90.00
_cell.angle_gamma   90.00
#
_symmetry.space_group_name_H-M   'P 1'
#
loop_
_entity.id
_entity.type
_entity.pdbx_description
1 polymer ?
#
loop_
_entity_poly.entity_id
_entity_poly.type
_entity_poly.pdbx_seq_one_letter_code
_entity_poly.pdbx_strand_id
1 'polypeptide(L)'
;MPFLTTACATYAFLTNILHMSQVLLRSAQPLVGPNHHFSEDDENLLNAALMGQSHGFIIDVRYEQEAKQARSSGGGTENKDRYPRWSILYRSLERGQALQRSLTRLVGTCYETYMGRNHWLSNLQASQWLSHIKEALSLAGLAAECIEREGTCVLVHGEEGANNTLLVTSLAQLILSPDCRTMVGYQELIEHEWLQAGHPFQLRCARSGWAQGRFKQESPNFLLFLDCCWQLTRQFPMSMEFNEELLCTLASHAYSSEYGTFLCNNEKERNSYKVREKTHSLWGILNNFKQRKHLVNPVYERNPLAIWPSVAPQSIQLWEGFFLRYLVSTEHKERSWQRTWELVGKDPC
;
A
#
# COMPACT_ATOMS: atom_id res chain seq x y z
N MET A 1 10.59 -9.47 -27.74
CA MET A 1 11.01 -9.63 -26.33
C MET A 1 10.32 -10.88 -25.83
N PRO A 2 11.03 -11.87 -25.26
CA PRO A 2 10.38 -13.08 -24.80
C PRO A 2 9.49 -12.77 -23.60
N PHE A 3 8.31 -13.36 -23.64
CA PHE A 3 7.22 -13.26 -22.70
C PHE A 3 7.60 -13.97 -21.41
N LEU A 4 7.88 -13.21 -20.35
CA LEU A 4 7.91 -13.72 -18.99
C LEU A 4 6.99 -12.81 -18.19
N THR A 5 5.75 -13.27 -17.98
CA THR A 5 5.00 -12.90 -16.76
C THR A 5 5.73 -13.56 -15.62
N THR A 6 6.83 -12.94 -15.16
CA THR A 6 7.47 -13.38 -13.94
C THR A 6 6.49 -13.04 -12.83
N ALA A 7 5.77 -14.02 -12.30
CA ALA A 7 5.20 -13.90 -10.98
C ALA A 7 6.39 -13.60 -10.05
N CYS A 8 6.55 -12.32 -9.72
CA CYS A 8 7.62 -11.88 -8.87
C CYS A 8 7.13 -12.17 -7.45
N ALA A 9 7.45 -13.36 -6.94
CA ALA A 9 7.23 -13.72 -5.54
C ALA A 9 7.94 -12.67 -4.69
N THR A 10 7.20 -11.65 -4.25
CA THR A 10 7.79 -10.54 -3.53
C THR A 10 7.54 -10.78 -2.07
N TYR A 11 8.42 -11.59 -1.47
CA TYR A 11 8.32 -12.13 -0.12
C TYR A 11 7.50 -13.41 0.00
N ALA A 12 8.21 -14.54 0.06
CA ALA A 12 7.77 -15.64 0.89
C ALA A 12 7.87 -15.18 2.35
N PHE A 13 6.72 -14.85 2.96
CA PHE A 13 6.62 -14.88 4.40
C PHE A 13 6.91 -16.32 4.85
N LEU A 14 8.13 -16.60 5.28
CA LEU A 14 8.30 -17.66 6.27
C LEU A 14 7.82 -17.08 7.60
N THR A 15 6.50 -16.90 7.75
CA THR A 15 5.91 -16.71 9.07
C THR A 15 6.25 -17.98 9.84
N ASN A 16 7.22 -17.88 10.75
CA ASN A 16 7.57 -18.92 11.72
C ASN A 16 6.47 -19.05 12.80
N ILE A 17 5.22 -18.96 12.40
CA ILE A 17 4.05 -19.16 13.25
C ILE A 17 3.42 -20.45 12.72
N LEU A 18 3.80 -21.56 13.37
CA LEU A 18 3.21 -22.90 13.20
C LEU A 18 3.56 -23.65 11.90
N HIS A 19 4.81 -24.14 11.77
CA HIS A 19 5.17 -25.35 10.98
C HIS A 19 4.71 -25.48 9.50
N MET A 20 4.08 -24.47 8.90
CA MET A 20 3.58 -24.45 7.53
C MET A 20 3.98 -23.12 6.89
N SER A 21 4.68 -23.17 5.78
CA SER A 21 5.14 -21.99 5.05
C SER A 21 4.03 -21.51 4.10
N GLN A 22 3.17 -20.59 4.54
CA GLN A 22 2.25 -19.88 3.63
C GLN A 22 2.99 -18.77 2.87
N VAL A 23 2.56 -18.43 1.66
CA VAL A 23 3.22 -17.39 0.85
C VAL A 23 2.22 -16.34 0.36
N LEU A 24 2.60 -15.07 0.48
CA LEU A 24 1.94 -13.95 -0.19
C LEU A 24 2.72 -13.62 -1.47
N LEU A 25 2.15 -13.97 -2.61
CA LEU A 25 2.71 -13.68 -3.92
C LEU A 25 2.09 -12.41 -4.50
N ARG A 26 2.80 -11.82 -5.45
CA ARG A 26 2.23 -10.80 -6.33
C ARG A 26 2.68 -10.96 -7.78
N SER A 27 1.87 -10.48 -8.70
CA SER A 27 2.22 -10.45 -10.12
C SER A 27 1.43 -9.39 -10.89
N ALA A 28 1.76 -9.24 -12.17
CA ALA A 28 0.84 -8.72 -13.16
C ALA A 28 -0.11 -9.84 -13.63
N GLN A 29 -1.10 -9.48 -14.44
CA GLN A 29 -2.03 -10.44 -15.03
C GLN A 29 -1.30 -11.45 -15.94
N PRO A 30 -1.85 -12.67 -16.11
CA PRO A 30 -1.34 -13.63 -17.09
C PRO A 30 -1.61 -13.17 -18.53
N LEU A 31 -0.70 -13.49 -19.45
CA LEU A 31 -0.80 -13.14 -20.86
C LEU A 31 -1.53 -14.21 -21.68
N VAL A 32 -2.80 -14.44 -21.32
CA VAL A 32 -3.66 -15.45 -21.96
C VAL A 32 -3.99 -15.04 -23.39
N GLY A 33 -4.39 -13.79 -23.60
CA GLY A 33 -4.72 -13.25 -24.91
C GLY A 33 -5.90 -13.94 -25.61
N PRO A 34 -6.29 -13.46 -26.81
CA PRO A 34 -7.46 -13.98 -27.52
C PRO A 34 -7.31 -15.45 -27.96
N ASN A 35 -6.06 -15.92 -28.08
CA ASN A 35 -5.74 -17.28 -28.52
C ASN A 35 -5.63 -18.28 -27.36
N HIS A 36 -5.97 -17.89 -26.12
CA HIS A 36 -5.90 -18.77 -24.96
C HIS A 36 -4.52 -19.38 -24.72
N HIS A 37 -3.46 -18.57 -24.87
CA HIS A 37 -2.12 -18.99 -24.51
C HIS A 37 -2.03 -19.35 -23.03
N PHE A 38 -1.10 -20.26 -22.72
CA PHE A 38 -0.81 -20.73 -21.38
C PHE A 38 0.69 -20.95 -21.22
N SER A 39 1.14 -21.07 -19.97
CA SER A 39 2.55 -21.28 -19.64
C SER A 39 2.65 -22.40 -18.62
N GLU A 40 3.27 -23.52 -19.01
CA GLU A 40 3.52 -24.63 -18.09
C GLU A 40 4.46 -24.21 -16.95
N ASP A 41 5.41 -23.30 -17.23
CA ASP A 41 6.32 -22.77 -16.21
C ASP A 41 5.55 -21.94 -15.16
N ASP A 42 4.53 -21.19 -15.57
CA ASP A 42 3.68 -20.40 -14.66
C ASP A 42 2.81 -21.32 -13.79
N GLU A 43 2.23 -22.36 -14.39
CA GLU A 43 1.49 -23.40 -13.68
C GLU A 43 2.39 -24.12 -12.68
N ASN A 44 3.61 -24.51 -13.08
CA ASN A 44 4.57 -25.15 -12.21
C ASN A 44 5.01 -24.24 -11.05
N LEU A 45 5.23 -22.96 -11.33
CA LEU A 45 5.60 -21.96 -10.31
C LEU A 45 4.50 -21.79 -9.25
N LEU A 46 3.25 -21.57 -9.68
CA LEU A 46 2.13 -21.45 -8.74
C LEU A 46 1.88 -22.77 -8.02
N ASN A 47 2.06 -23.91 -8.69
CA ASN A 47 1.93 -25.21 -8.05
C ASN A 47 3.02 -25.48 -6.99
N ALA A 48 4.24 -25.00 -7.23
CA ALA A 48 5.35 -25.09 -6.30
C ALA A 48 5.16 -24.15 -5.09
N ALA A 49 4.61 -22.96 -5.31
CA ALA A 49 4.35 -21.99 -4.25
C ALA A 49 3.39 -22.52 -3.17
N LEU A 50 2.47 -23.43 -3.52
CA LEU A 50 1.59 -24.08 -2.56
C LEU A 50 2.33 -24.95 -1.54
N MET A 51 3.59 -25.35 -1.79
CA MET A 51 4.45 -26.10 -0.83
C MET A 51 3.74 -27.26 -0.10
N GLY A 52 2.94 -28.04 -0.84
CA GLY A 52 2.19 -29.18 -0.30
C GLY A 52 0.76 -28.86 0.17
N GLN A 53 0.34 -27.59 0.16
CA GLN A 53 -1.05 -27.20 0.37
C GLN A 53 -1.95 -27.69 -0.77
N SER A 54 -3.19 -28.04 -0.41
CA SER A 54 -4.20 -28.51 -1.36
C SER A 54 -4.83 -27.37 -2.17
N HIS A 55 -4.81 -26.14 -1.64
CA HIS A 55 -5.54 -25.01 -2.19
C HIS A 55 -4.83 -23.66 -1.94
N GLY A 56 -5.01 -22.70 -2.85
CA GLY A 56 -4.62 -21.30 -2.68
C GLY A 56 -5.60 -20.34 -3.33
N PHE A 57 -5.48 -19.05 -3.03
CA PHE A 57 -6.35 -18.00 -3.57
C PHE A 57 -5.62 -17.05 -4.51
N ILE A 58 -6.30 -16.67 -5.58
CA ILE A 58 -5.87 -15.59 -6.46
C ILE A 58 -6.81 -14.41 -6.21
N ILE A 59 -6.30 -13.31 -5.70
CA ILE A 59 -7.03 -12.06 -5.52
C ILE A 59 -6.72 -11.16 -6.73
N ASP A 60 -7.66 -11.09 -7.66
CA ASP A 60 -7.61 -10.14 -8.78
C ASP A 60 -8.25 -8.82 -8.33
N VAL A 61 -7.46 -7.76 -8.29
CA VAL A 61 -7.88 -6.44 -7.80
C VAL A 61 -8.74 -5.65 -8.80
N ARG A 62 -9.22 -6.30 -9.87
CA ARG A 62 -10.12 -5.73 -10.89
C ARG A 62 -11.53 -6.29 -10.74
N TYR A 63 -12.48 -5.66 -11.44
CA TYR A 63 -13.78 -6.29 -11.68
C TYR A 63 -13.62 -7.52 -12.59
N GLU A 64 -14.41 -8.56 -12.33
CA GLU A 64 -14.40 -9.80 -13.13
C GLU A 64 -14.59 -9.54 -14.63
N GLN A 65 -15.44 -8.57 -14.98
CA GLN A 65 -15.68 -8.18 -16.37
C GLN A 65 -14.42 -7.58 -17.03
N GLU A 66 -13.69 -6.71 -16.30
CA GLU A 66 -12.45 -6.11 -16.79
C GLU A 66 -11.34 -7.16 -16.97
N ALA A 67 -11.22 -8.08 -16.00
CA ALA A 67 -10.25 -9.17 -16.05
C ALA A 67 -10.48 -10.09 -17.26
N LYS A 68 -11.75 -10.42 -17.53
CA LYS A 68 -12.12 -11.21 -18.71
C LYS A 68 -11.92 -10.44 -20.02
N GLN A 69 -12.23 -9.14 -20.04
CA GLN A 69 -12.07 -8.29 -21.23
C GLN A 69 -10.61 -8.05 -21.58
N ALA A 70 -9.70 -8.04 -20.60
CA ALA A 70 -8.26 -7.90 -20.81
C ALA A 70 -7.67 -8.99 -21.73
N ARG A 71 -8.38 -10.11 -21.91
CA ARG A 71 -8.05 -11.12 -22.92
C ARG A 71 -7.94 -10.54 -24.32
N SER A 72 -8.82 -9.59 -24.68
CA SER A 72 -8.82 -8.96 -26.00
C SER A 72 -7.55 -8.14 -26.28
N SER A 73 -6.90 -7.62 -25.24
CA SER A 73 -5.65 -6.84 -25.32
C SER A 73 -4.40 -7.67 -25.03
N GLY A 74 -4.50 -8.99 -24.96
CA GLY A 74 -3.36 -9.90 -24.73
C GLY A 74 -3.16 -10.33 -23.28
N GLY A 75 -3.88 -9.73 -22.33
CA GLY A 75 -3.88 -10.11 -20.91
C GLY A 75 -4.90 -11.19 -20.57
N GLY A 76 -5.49 -11.12 -19.38
CA GLY A 76 -6.56 -12.04 -18.97
C GLY A 76 -6.55 -12.36 -17.47
N THR A 77 -6.98 -13.58 -17.17
CA THR A 77 -7.05 -14.18 -15.83
C THR A 77 -6.86 -15.68 -15.95
N GLU A 78 -6.41 -16.31 -14.87
CA GLU A 78 -6.11 -17.72 -14.75
C GLU A 78 -7.35 -18.59 -15.04
N ASN A 79 -7.16 -19.67 -15.81
CA ASN A 79 -8.26 -20.59 -16.13
C ASN A 79 -8.39 -21.66 -15.05
N LYS A 80 -9.60 -21.84 -14.50
CA LYS A 80 -9.91 -22.88 -13.50
C LYS A 80 -9.49 -24.30 -13.92
N ASP A 81 -9.55 -24.62 -15.20
CA ASP A 81 -9.16 -25.95 -15.70
C ASP A 81 -7.64 -26.19 -15.62
N ARG A 82 -6.84 -25.11 -15.69
CA ARG A 82 -5.37 -25.16 -15.66
C ARG A 82 -4.80 -24.90 -14.26
N TYR A 83 -5.50 -24.10 -13.47
CA TYR A 83 -5.15 -23.80 -12.09
C TYR A 83 -6.22 -24.37 -11.13
N PRO A 84 -6.49 -25.70 -11.15
CA PRO A 84 -7.62 -26.28 -10.41
C PRO A 84 -7.48 -26.16 -8.88
N ARG A 85 -6.25 -25.96 -8.39
CA ARG A 85 -5.95 -25.75 -6.97
C ARG A 85 -6.05 -24.28 -6.54
N TRP A 86 -6.31 -23.36 -7.47
CA TRP A 86 -6.38 -21.94 -7.18
C TRP A 86 -7.80 -21.39 -7.38
N SER A 87 -8.38 -20.81 -6.33
CA SER A 87 -9.67 -20.12 -6.39
C SER A 87 -9.48 -18.64 -6.65
N ILE A 88 -10.17 -18.08 -7.66
CA ILE A 88 -10.08 -16.66 -7.99
C ILE A 88 -11.15 -15.86 -7.25
N LEU A 89 -10.73 -14.81 -6.56
CA LEU A 89 -11.54 -13.84 -5.85
C LEU A 89 -11.39 -12.47 -6.53
N TYR A 90 -12.42 -12.03 -7.25
CA TYR A 90 -12.45 -10.69 -7.82
C TYR A 90 -12.82 -9.65 -6.75
N ARG A 91 -11.94 -8.69 -6.51
CA ARG A 91 -12.09 -7.64 -5.50
C ARG A 91 -11.56 -6.32 -6.04
N SER A 92 -12.43 -5.60 -6.74
CA SER A 92 -12.06 -4.34 -7.41
C SER A 92 -11.61 -3.26 -6.43
N LEU A 93 -10.55 -2.54 -6.80
CA LEU A 93 -10.14 -1.28 -6.19
C LEU A 93 -10.08 -0.18 -7.25
N GLU A 94 -10.53 1.02 -6.88
CA GLU A 94 -10.51 2.19 -7.76
C GLU A 94 -9.08 2.55 -8.21
N ARG A 95 -8.93 3.10 -9.43
CA ARG A 95 -7.60 3.33 -10.04
C ARG A 95 -7.50 4.58 -10.90
N GLY A 96 -6.26 5.01 -11.14
CA GLY A 96 -5.92 6.03 -12.14
C GLY A 96 -6.65 7.36 -11.91
N GLN A 97 -7.30 7.87 -12.95
CA GLN A 97 -7.97 9.18 -12.92
C GLN A 97 -9.15 9.25 -11.97
N ALA A 98 -9.88 8.16 -11.74
CA ALA A 98 -11.03 8.16 -10.84
C ALA A 98 -10.57 8.34 -9.39
N LEU A 99 -9.55 7.59 -8.98
CA LEU A 99 -8.90 7.76 -7.68
C LEU A 99 -8.27 9.15 -7.52
N GLN A 100 -7.65 9.67 -8.58
CA GLN A 100 -7.09 11.03 -8.57
C GLN A 100 -8.18 12.11 -8.40
N ARG A 101 -9.34 11.95 -9.05
CA ARG A 101 -10.49 12.86 -8.86
C ARG A 101 -11.07 12.77 -7.46
N SER A 102 -11.10 11.58 -6.86
CA SER A 102 -11.49 11.38 -5.46
C SER A 102 -10.64 12.25 -4.53
N LEU A 103 -9.31 12.16 -4.66
CA LEU A 103 -8.37 13.00 -3.90
C LEU A 103 -8.60 14.49 -4.15
N THR A 104 -8.73 14.91 -5.42
CA THR A 104 -8.98 16.33 -5.75
C THR A 104 -10.26 16.87 -5.09
N ARG A 105 -11.34 16.07 -5.05
CA ARG A 105 -12.59 16.44 -4.38
C ARG A 105 -12.43 16.53 -2.87
N LEU A 106 -11.74 15.57 -2.26
CA LEU A 106 -11.46 15.59 -0.82
C LEU A 106 -10.73 16.88 -0.45
N VAL A 107 -9.66 17.19 -1.18
CA VAL A 107 -8.82 18.35 -0.89
C VAL A 107 -9.61 19.63 -1.10
N GLY A 108 -10.38 19.75 -2.19
CA GLY A 108 -11.29 20.88 -2.39
C GLY A 108 -12.26 21.07 -1.21
N THR A 109 -12.80 19.97 -0.68
CA THR A 109 -13.68 20.00 0.50
C THR A 109 -12.96 20.45 1.76
N CYS A 110 -11.71 20.01 1.96
CA CYS A 110 -10.90 20.37 3.13
C CYS A 110 -10.55 21.86 3.18
N TYR A 111 -10.33 22.49 2.02
CA TYR A 111 -9.95 23.91 1.92
C TYR A 111 -11.14 24.88 1.89
N GLU A 112 -12.37 24.40 1.89
CA GLU A 112 -13.57 25.26 1.89
C GLU A 112 -13.98 25.64 3.32
N THR A 113 -13.51 26.80 3.79
CA THR A 113 -13.67 27.23 5.19
C THR A 113 -15.02 27.85 5.53
N TYR A 114 -15.83 28.23 4.53
CA TYR A 114 -17.11 28.92 4.73
C TYR A 114 -18.33 28.01 4.60
N MET A 115 -18.12 26.70 4.50
CA MET A 115 -19.17 25.71 4.28
C MET A 115 -19.85 25.28 5.58
N GLY A 116 -21.18 25.19 5.57
CA GLY A 116 -21.93 24.60 6.69
C GLY A 116 -21.62 23.10 6.87
N ARG A 117 -21.61 22.62 8.12
CA ARG A 117 -21.22 21.25 8.50
C ARG A 117 -21.86 20.14 7.67
N ASN A 118 -23.17 20.20 7.43
CA ASN A 118 -23.89 19.16 6.69
C ASN A 118 -23.43 19.07 5.23
N HIS A 119 -23.17 20.22 4.59
CA HIS A 119 -22.67 20.25 3.23
C HIS A 119 -21.21 19.76 3.17
N TRP A 120 -20.40 20.09 4.18
CA TRP A 120 -19.03 19.59 4.28
C TRP A 120 -18.99 18.07 4.41
N LEU A 121 -19.82 17.49 5.28
CA LEU A 121 -19.95 16.03 5.42
C LEU A 121 -20.45 15.36 4.14
N SER A 122 -21.42 15.98 3.46
CA SER A 122 -21.92 15.50 2.16
C SER A 122 -20.80 15.50 1.10
N ASN A 123 -19.97 16.53 1.05
CA ASN A 123 -18.86 16.63 0.09
C ASN A 123 -17.71 15.67 0.43
N LEU A 124 -17.42 15.48 1.72
CA LEU A 124 -16.49 14.45 2.19
C LEU A 124 -16.96 13.06 1.72
N GLN A 125 -18.24 12.73 1.92
CA GLN A 125 -18.81 11.48 1.43
C GLN A 125 -18.76 11.40 -0.10
N ALA A 126 -19.12 12.47 -0.82
CA ALA A 126 -19.08 12.52 -2.28
C ALA A 126 -17.66 12.41 -2.88
N SER A 127 -16.61 12.69 -2.09
CA SER A 127 -15.23 12.46 -2.49
C SER A 127 -14.89 10.98 -2.65
N GLN A 128 -15.57 10.09 -1.93
CA GLN A 128 -15.30 8.64 -1.85
C GLN A 128 -13.92 8.25 -1.29
N TRP A 129 -13.09 9.20 -0.83
CA TRP A 129 -11.74 8.89 -0.36
C TRP A 129 -11.74 7.89 0.81
N LEU A 130 -12.63 8.11 1.79
CA LEU A 130 -12.79 7.19 2.93
C LEU A 130 -13.33 5.81 2.50
N SER A 131 -14.11 5.75 1.41
CA SER A 131 -14.56 4.47 0.82
C SER A 131 -13.36 3.70 0.26
N HIS A 132 -12.45 4.37 -0.44
CA HIS A 132 -11.25 3.72 -1.00
C HIS A 132 -10.31 3.18 0.09
N ILE A 133 -10.14 3.93 1.19
CA ILE A 133 -9.40 3.45 2.37
C ILE A 133 -10.04 2.20 2.95
N LYS A 134 -11.37 2.23 3.14
CA LYS A 134 -12.14 1.09 3.64
C LYS A 134 -11.95 -0.13 2.75
N GLU A 135 -12.07 0.03 1.44
CA GLU A 135 -11.93 -1.06 0.46
C GLU A 135 -10.51 -1.65 0.47
N ALA A 136 -9.49 -0.79 0.50
CA ALA A 136 -8.08 -1.22 0.56
C ALA A 136 -7.78 -2.02 1.83
N LEU A 137 -8.19 -1.52 3.00
CA LEU A 137 -8.02 -2.23 4.28
C LEU A 137 -8.83 -3.53 4.33
N SER A 138 -10.05 -3.53 3.77
CA SER A 138 -10.89 -4.74 3.72
C SER A 138 -10.25 -5.83 2.88
N LEU A 139 -9.67 -5.46 1.73
CA LEU A 139 -9.02 -6.39 0.83
C LEU A 139 -7.68 -6.91 1.37
N ALA A 140 -6.89 -6.03 2.00
CA ALA A 140 -5.69 -6.44 2.71
C ALA A 140 -6.01 -7.38 3.88
N GLY A 141 -7.10 -7.11 4.61
CA GLY A 141 -7.62 -7.98 5.65
C GLY A 141 -8.03 -9.36 5.12
N LEU A 142 -8.69 -9.42 3.96
CA LEU A 142 -9.00 -10.69 3.29
C LEU A 142 -7.73 -11.47 2.93
N ALA A 143 -6.74 -10.82 2.32
CA ALA A 143 -5.48 -11.47 1.97
C ALA A 143 -4.77 -12.01 3.23
N ALA A 144 -4.77 -11.23 4.32
CA ALA A 144 -4.22 -11.65 5.60
C ALA A 144 -5.01 -12.81 6.23
N GLU A 145 -6.34 -12.82 6.13
CA GLU A 145 -7.20 -13.89 6.64
C GLU A 145 -6.95 -15.22 5.94
N CYS A 146 -6.82 -15.21 4.61
CA CYS A 146 -6.48 -16.41 3.84
C CYS A 146 -5.13 -17.02 4.25
N ILE A 147 -4.17 -16.19 4.65
CA ILE A 147 -2.84 -16.64 5.10
C ILE A 147 -2.90 -17.14 6.54
N GLU A 148 -3.30 -16.28 7.47
CA GLU A 148 -3.19 -16.54 8.93
C GLU A 148 -4.23 -17.54 9.42
N ARG A 149 -5.47 -17.49 8.89
CA ARG A 149 -6.61 -18.24 9.44
C ARG A 149 -6.94 -19.47 8.61
N GLU A 150 -6.88 -19.36 7.29
CA GLU A 150 -7.11 -20.51 6.39
C GLU A 150 -5.81 -21.31 6.14
N GLY A 151 -4.64 -20.74 6.42
CA GLY A 151 -3.37 -21.41 6.24
C GLY A 151 -3.02 -21.66 4.78
N THR A 152 -3.48 -20.81 3.86
CA THR A 152 -3.32 -20.95 2.40
C THR A 152 -2.36 -19.92 1.81
N CYS A 153 -1.83 -20.21 0.61
CA CYS A 153 -1.07 -19.22 -0.17
C CYS A 153 -2.01 -18.29 -0.94
N VAL A 154 -1.60 -17.04 -1.08
CA VAL A 154 -2.37 -16.01 -1.76
C VAL A 154 -1.52 -15.37 -2.85
N LEU A 155 -2.04 -15.29 -4.08
CA LEU A 155 -1.50 -14.48 -5.16
C LEU A 155 -2.37 -13.23 -5.32
N VAL A 156 -1.79 -12.05 -5.17
CA VAL A 156 -2.47 -10.79 -5.48
C VAL A 156 -1.98 -10.26 -6.81
N HIS A 157 -2.88 -9.98 -7.75
CA HIS A 157 -2.49 -9.34 -9.00
C HIS A 157 -3.55 -8.36 -9.49
N GLY A 158 -3.12 -7.55 -10.45
CA GLY A 158 -3.96 -6.70 -11.25
C GLY A 158 -3.34 -6.59 -12.64
N GLU A 159 -3.76 -5.62 -13.44
CA GLU A 159 -3.29 -5.50 -14.82
C GLU A 159 -1.76 -5.42 -14.94
N GLU A 160 -1.13 -4.49 -14.23
CA GLU A 160 0.33 -4.25 -14.26
C GLU A 160 1.06 -4.81 -13.02
N GLY A 161 0.33 -5.14 -11.95
CA GLY A 161 0.94 -5.53 -10.66
C GLY A 161 1.63 -4.39 -9.89
N ALA A 162 1.57 -3.13 -10.38
CA ALA A 162 2.42 -2.03 -9.88
C ALA A 162 1.68 -0.92 -9.09
N ASN A 163 0.39 -1.07 -8.79
CA ASN A 163 -0.41 -0.06 -8.08
C ASN A 163 -1.24 -0.70 -6.96
N ASN A 164 -2.52 -1.02 -7.20
CA ASN A 164 -3.43 -1.60 -6.19
C ASN A 164 -2.92 -2.95 -5.64
N THR A 165 -2.20 -3.73 -6.45
CA THR A 165 -1.50 -4.94 -6.01
C THR A 165 -0.49 -4.65 -4.89
N LEU A 166 0.32 -3.58 -5.04
CA LEU A 166 1.32 -3.16 -4.07
C LEU A 166 0.68 -2.63 -2.79
N LEU A 167 -0.42 -1.89 -2.94
CA LEU A 167 -1.22 -1.39 -1.83
C LEU A 167 -1.74 -2.54 -0.95
N VAL A 168 -2.39 -3.55 -1.57
CA VAL A 168 -2.96 -4.68 -0.85
C VAL A 168 -1.88 -5.52 -0.17
N THR A 169 -0.81 -5.85 -0.89
CA THR A 169 0.28 -6.67 -0.36
C THR A 169 1.02 -5.96 0.77
N SER A 170 1.35 -4.68 0.63
CA SER A 170 1.99 -3.91 1.70
C SER A 170 1.14 -3.83 2.97
N LEU A 171 -0.17 -3.62 2.82
CA LEU A 171 -1.10 -3.57 3.96
C LEU A 171 -1.29 -4.94 4.60
N ALA A 172 -1.35 -6.03 3.82
CA ALA A 172 -1.42 -7.38 4.35
C ALA A 172 -0.16 -7.72 5.17
N GLN A 173 1.03 -7.32 4.69
CA GLN A 173 2.29 -7.49 5.43
C GLN A 173 2.29 -6.70 6.76
N LEU A 174 1.75 -5.48 6.78
CA LEU A 174 1.60 -4.70 8.03
C LEU A 174 0.59 -5.32 9.01
N ILE A 175 -0.48 -5.93 8.49
CA ILE A 175 -1.48 -6.64 9.29
C ILE A 175 -0.85 -7.88 9.93
N LEU A 176 -0.11 -8.67 9.16
CA LEU A 176 0.42 -9.97 9.59
C LEU A 176 1.70 -9.85 10.42
N SER A 177 2.62 -8.97 10.02
CA SER A 177 4.01 -9.01 10.50
C SER A 177 4.34 -7.92 11.52
N PRO A 178 4.82 -8.27 12.71
CA PRO A 178 5.39 -7.29 13.64
C PRO A 178 6.64 -6.59 13.09
N ASP A 179 7.41 -7.24 12.22
CA ASP A 179 8.68 -6.70 11.76
C ASP A 179 8.45 -5.53 10.78
N CYS A 180 7.43 -5.63 9.91
CA CYS A 180 6.99 -4.54 9.03
C CYS A 180 6.46 -3.30 9.79
N ARG A 181 6.15 -3.44 11.09
CA ARG A 181 5.65 -2.35 11.95
C ARG A 181 6.75 -1.63 12.72
N THR A 182 7.99 -2.09 12.59
CA THR A 182 9.18 -1.36 13.07
C THR A 182 9.56 -0.25 12.09
N MET A 183 10.33 0.74 12.53
CA MET A 183 10.82 1.82 11.67
C MET A 183 11.69 1.26 10.53
N VAL A 184 12.55 0.29 10.83
CA VAL A 184 13.41 -0.33 9.81
C VAL A 184 12.57 -1.18 8.87
N GLY A 185 11.73 -2.07 9.40
CA GLY A 185 10.91 -2.95 8.56
C GLY A 185 9.87 -2.20 7.73
N TYR A 186 9.37 -1.04 8.17
CA TYR A 186 8.50 -0.19 7.36
C TYR A 186 9.25 0.47 6.19
N GLN A 187 10.49 0.92 6.42
CA GLN A 187 11.33 1.46 5.34
C GLN A 187 11.71 0.37 4.35
N GLU A 188 12.06 -0.83 4.82
CA GLU A 188 12.34 -2.00 3.98
C GLU A 188 11.10 -2.41 3.18
N LEU A 189 9.91 -2.42 3.81
CA LEU A 189 8.65 -2.67 3.12
C LEU A 189 8.47 -1.71 1.94
N ILE A 190 8.70 -0.40 2.14
CA ILE A 190 8.59 0.59 1.05
C ILE A 190 9.65 0.35 -0.03
N GLU A 191 10.90 0.09 0.35
CA GLU A 191 12.00 -0.21 -0.59
C GLU A 191 11.66 -1.40 -1.49
N HIS A 192 11.19 -2.50 -0.91
CA HIS A 192 10.93 -3.72 -1.68
C HIS A 192 9.58 -3.70 -2.39
N GLU A 193 8.51 -3.29 -1.69
CA GLU A 193 7.15 -3.37 -2.23
C GLU A 193 6.81 -2.23 -3.17
N TRP A 194 7.43 -1.06 -3.03
CA TRP A 194 7.11 0.09 -3.87
C TRP A 194 8.24 0.45 -4.82
N LEU A 195 9.49 0.53 -4.35
CA LEU A 195 10.59 1.03 -5.19
C LEU A 195 11.14 -0.06 -6.12
N GLN A 196 11.57 -1.20 -5.56
CA GLN A 196 12.13 -2.31 -6.34
C GLN A 196 11.06 -3.02 -7.18
N ALA A 197 9.83 -3.07 -6.67
CA ALA A 197 8.64 -3.54 -7.38
C ALA A 197 8.31 -2.79 -8.67
N GLY A 198 8.80 -1.55 -8.80
CA GLY A 198 8.52 -0.71 -9.94
C GLY A 198 7.20 0.06 -9.86
N HIS A 199 6.80 0.52 -8.66
CA HIS A 199 5.78 1.56 -8.60
C HIS A 199 6.27 2.80 -9.36
N PRO A 200 5.54 3.30 -10.36
CA PRO A 200 6.05 4.36 -11.24
C PRO A 200 5.92 5.75 -10.61
N PHE A 201 6.69 6.03 -9.54
CA PHE A 201 6.64 7.28 -8.77
C PHE A 201 6.75 8.53 -9.65
N GLN A 202 7.70 8.57 -10.59
CA GLN A 202 7.88 9.74 -11.47
C GLN A 202 6.63 10.05 -12.32
N LEU A 203 5.86 9.03 -12.73
CA LEU A 203 4.60 9.20 -13.47
C LEU A 203 3.41 9.47 -12.55
N ARG A 204 3.32 8.76 -11.43
CA ARG A 204 2.17 8.82 -10.50
C ARG A 204 2.16 10.10 -9.67
N CYS A 205 3.34 10.61 -9.33
CA CYS A 205 3.58 11.81 -8.55
C CYS A 205 4.12 12.98 -9.39
N ALA A 206 3.98 12.93 -10.72
CA ALA A 206 4.51 13.93 -11.66
C ALA A 206 4.02 15.37 -11.41
N ARG A 207 2.83 15.50 -10.82
CA ARG A 207 2.22 16.77 -10.42
C ARG A 207 1.80 16.64 -8.97
N SER A 208 1.59 17.77 -8.30
CA SER A 208 1.04 17.73 -6.95
C SER A 208 -0.24 16.90 -6.93
N GLY A 209 -0.44 16.08 -5.90
CA GLY A 209 -1.62 15.21 -5.77
C GLY A 209 -2.96 15.96 -5.78
N TRP A 210 -2.93 17.27 -5.72
CA TRP A 210 -4.06 18.20 -5.71
C TRP A 210 -4.09 19.15 -6.90
N ALA A 211 -3.24 18.94 -7.92
CA ALA A 211 -3.23 19.75 -9.13
C ALA A 211 -4.60 19.69 -9.83
N GLN A 212 -5.18 20.84 -10.15
CA GLN A 212 -6.38 20.92 -10.97
C GLN A 212 -6.00 20.78 -12.46
N GLY A 213 -6.63 19.88 -13.20
CA GLY A 213 -6.40 19.75 -14.64
C GLY A 213 -6.62 18.35 -15.21
N ARG A 214 -6.24 18.15 -16.48
CA ARG A 214 -6.29 16.84 -17.14
C ARG A 214 -5.11 15.98 -16.66
N PHE A 215 -5.41 15.01 -15.80
CA PHE A 215 -4.48 13.96 -15.40
C PHE A 215 -4.27 12.99 -16.57
N LYS A 216 -3.01 12.63 -16.82
CA LYS A 216 -2.65 11.62 -17.83
C LYS A 216 -2.44 10.27 -17.17
N GLN A 217 -1.53 10.22 -16.19
CA GLN A 217 -1.05 9.00 -15.56
C GLN A 217 -0.85 9.15 -14.04
N GLU A 218 -1.14 10.33 -13.50
CA GLU A 218 -1.10 10.62 -12.07
C GLU A 218 -2.14 9.79 -11.32
N SER A 219 -1.76 9.25 -10.16
CA SER A 219 -2.67 8.54 -9.28
C SER A 219 -2.09 8.46 -7.87
N PRO A 220 -2.89 8.69 -6.81
CA PRO A 220 -2.38 8.83 -5.45
C PRO A 220 -2.29 7.50 -4.70
N ASN A 221 -1.87 6.41 -5.35
CA ASN A 221 -1.81 5.08 -4.73
C ASN A 221 -0.89 5.03 -3.50
N PHE A 222 0.29 5.63 -3.58
CA PHE A 222 1.20 5.68 -2.44
C PHE A 222 0.63 6.54 -1.29
N LEU A 223 -0.05 7.65 -1.60
CA LEU A 223 -0.73 8.44 -0.58
C LEU A 223 -1.90 7.67 0.07
N LEU A 224 -2.66 6.91 -0.71
CA LEU A 224 -3.72 6.04 -0.20
C LEU A 224 -3.15 4.97 0.74
N PHE A 225 -1.99 4.40 0.41
CA PHE A 225 -1.26 3.49 1.29
C PHE A 225 -0.87 4.15 2.62
N LEU A 226 -0.30 5.37 2.58
CA LEU A 226 0.07 6.11 3.78
C LEU A 226 -1.14 6.46 4.64
N ASP A 227 -2.28 6.82 4.04
CA ASP A 227 -3.52 7.06 4.79
C ASP A 227 -4.04 5.77 5.45
N CYS A 228 -4.00 4.63 4.74
CA CYS A 228 -4.31 3.34 5.34
C CYS A 228 -3.37 3.01 6.51
N CYS A 229 -2.06 3.30 6.40
CA CYS A 229 -1.12 3.15 7.51
C CYS A 229 -1.48 4.07 8.69
N TRP A 230 -1.91 5.30 8.42
CA TRP A 230 -2.39 6.20 9.45
C TRP A 230 -3.64 5.65 10.17
N GLN A 231 -4.61 5.07 9.44
CA GLN A 231 -5.74 4.38 10.08
C GLN A 231 -5.27 3.25 11.00
N LEU A 232 -4.29 2.45 10.58
CA LEU A 232 -3.71 1.38 11.41
C LEU A 232 -3.05 1.95 12.67
N THR A 233 -2.26 3.02 12.55
CA THR A 233 -1.63 3.67 13.72
C THR A 233 -2.67 4.15 14.73
N ARG A 234 -3.83 4.63 14.26
CA ARG A 234 -4.91 5.08 15.14
C ARG A 234 -5.67 3.95 15.82
N GLN A 235 -5.91 2.85 15.12
CA GLN A 235 -6.61 1.71 15.68
C GLN A 235 -5.71 0.85 16.58
N PHE A 236 -4.39 0.88 16.33
CA PHE A 236 -3.38 0.13 17.07
C PHE A 236 -2.24 1.04 17.57
N PRO A 237 -2.52 1.96 18.51
CA PRO A 237 -1.60 3.05 18.90
C PRO A 237 -0.27 2.57 19.46
N MET A 238 -0.17 1.34 19.98
CA MET A 238 1.07 0.78 20.52
C MET A 238 1.77 -0.17 19.54
N SER A 239 1.15 -0.55 18.41
CA SER A 239 1.68 -1.61 17.54
C SER A 239 2.58 -1.12 16.41
N MET A 240 2.72 0.19 16.21
CA MET A 240 3.53 0.80 15.15
C MET A 240 4.67 1.60 15.79
N GLU A 241 5.92 1.33 15.40
CA GLU A 241 7.09 2.05 15.93
C GLU A 241 7.20 3.47 15.35
N PHE A 242 6.63 3.71 14.18
CA PHE A 242 6.61 5.04 13.57
C PHE A 242 5.32 5.80 13.89
N ASN A 243 5.37 7.13 13.82
CA ASN A 243 4.25 8.01 14.10
C ASN A 243 3.66 8.68 12.82
N GLU A 244 2.68 9.55 13.03
CA GLU A 244 2.03 10.35 11.96
C GLU A 244 3.02 11.23 11.18
N GLU A 245 4.06 11.76 11.84
CA GLU A 245 5.04 12.66 11.21
C GLU A 245 5.88 11.94 10.15
N LEU A 246 6.24 10.66 10.37
CA LEU A 246 6.89 9.86 9.34
C LEU A 246 6.01 9.74 8.09
N LEU A 247 4.72 9.44 8.27
CA LEU A 247 3.79 9.26 7.15
C LEU A 247 3.60 10.58 6.37
N CYS A 248 3.45 11.71 7.07
CA CYS A 248 3.38 13.04 6.48
C CYS A 248 4.67 13.41 5.70
N THR A 249 5.82 13.05 6.25
CA THR A 249 7.14 13.26 5.65
C THR A 249 7.27 12.46 4.36
N LEU A 250 6.93 11.17 4.39
CA LEU A 250 6.95 10.30 3.20
C LEU A 250 6.00 10.78 2.11
N ALA A 251 4.77 11.17 2.48
CA ALA A 251 3.82 11.73 1.54
C ALA A 251 4.39 12.99 0.85
N SER A 252 5.06 13.86 1.59
CA SER A 252 5.65 15.08 1.04
C SER A 252 6.82 14.76 0.10
N HIS A 253 7.74 13.87 0.51
CA HIS A 253 8.89 13.45 -0.29
C HIS A 253 8.54 12.59 -1.52
N ALA A 254 7.37 11.94 -1.55
CA ALA A 254 6.93 11.24 -2.75
C ALA A 254 6.61 12.20 -3.91
N TYR A 255 6.13 13.42 -3.62
CA TYR A 255 5.78 14.43 -4.62
C TYR A 255 6.86 15.50 -4.83
N SER A 256 7.62 15.83 -3.80
CA SER A 256 8.67 16.85 -3.85
C SER A 256 9.79 16.51 -2.89
N SER A 257 10.97 16.18 -3.41
CA SER A 257 12.10 15.74 -2.60
C SER A 257 13.43 16.22 -3.16
N GLU A 258 14.36 16.49 -2.25
CA GLU A 258 15.78 16.70 -2.53
C GLU A 258 16.57 15.37 -2.59
N TYR A 259 15.94 14.24 -2.26
CA TYR A 259 16.53 12.90 -2.20
C TYR A 259 16.15 12.04 -3.41
N GLY A 260 16.99 11.06 -3.72
CA GLY A 260 16.77 10.11 -4.82
C GLY A 260 15.75 9.00 -4.55
N THR A 261 15.29 8.85 -3.30
CA THR A 261 14.49 7.70 -2.87
C THR A 261 13.23 7.49 -3.71
N PHE A 262 12.50 8.53 -4.10
CA PHE A 262 11.27 8.40 -4.89
C PHE A 262 11.42 8.82 -6.37
N LEU A 263 12.65 8.95 -6.88
CA LEU A 263 12.88 9.27 -8.30
C LEU A 263 12.69 8.06 -9.22
N CYS A 264 12.42 8.34 -10.50
CA CYS A 264 12.23 7.34 -11.58
C CYS A 264 11.00 6.45 -11.39
N ASN A 265 10.77 5.53 -12.34
CA ASN A 265 9.60 4.65 -12.33
C ASN A 265 9.88 3.20 -11.95
N ASN A 266 11.14 2.78 -11.97
CA ASN A 266 11.53 1.40 -11.71
C ASN A 266 13.04 1.32 -11.44
N GLU A 267 13.47 0.16 -10.93
CA GLU A 267 14.87 -0.11 -10.60
C GLU A 267 15.82 0.00 -11.80
N LYS A 268 15.35 -0.40 -13.00
CA LYS A 268 16.15 -0.28 -14.24
C LYS A 268 16.49 1.17 -14.55
N GLU A 269 15.52 2.08 -14.45
CA GLU A 269 15.75 3.51 -14.63
C GLU A 269 16.69 4.07 -13.55
N ARG A 270 16.49 3.71 -12.28
CA ARG A 270 17.35 4.16 -11.17
C ARG A 270 18.81 3.77 -11.39
N ASN A 271 19.05 2.55 -11.87
CA ASN A 271 20.38 2.07 -12.24
C ASN A 271 20.95 2.83 -13.44
N SER A 272 20.14 3.03 -14.48
CA SER A 272 20.56 3.74 -15.71
C SER A 272 20.96 5.19 -15.42
N TYR A 273 20.23 5.88 -14.54
CA TYR A 273 20.54 7.25 -14.13
C TYR A 273 21.55 7.34 -12.98
N LYS A 274 21.99 6.20 -12.43
CA LYS A 274 22.93 6.12 -11.30
C LYS A 274 22.43 6.90 -10.08
N VAL A 275 21.13 6.79 -9.77
CA VAL A 275 20.47 7.55 -8.70
C VAL A 275 21.20 7.34 -7.36
N ARG A 276 21.56 6.10 -7.02
CA ARG A 276 22.28 5.76 -5.78
C ARG A 276 23.67 6.39 -5.69
N GLU A 277 24.33 6.67 -6.82
CA GLU A 277 25.66 7.32 -6.86
C GLU A 277 25.55 8.85 -6.86
N LYS A 278 24.49 9.39 -7.46
CA LYS A 278 24.36 10.84 -7.74
C LYS A 278 23.46 11.59 -6.77
N THR A 279 22.74 10.89 -5.89
CA THR A 279 21.78 11.50 -4.97
C THR A 279 21.88 10.87 -3.59
N HIS A 280 21.42 11.60 -2.57
CA HIS A 280 21.30 11.06 -1.22
C HIS A 280 20.00 10.28 -1.05
N SER A 281 20.02 9.27 -0.18
CA SER A 281 18.81 8.56 0.24
C SER A 281 18.11 9.32 1.36
N LEU A 282 16.78 9.42 1.26
CA LEU A 282 15.92 9.96 2.31
C LEU A 282 16.10 9.20 3.63
N TRP A 283 16.28 7.88 3.57
CA TRP A 283 16.49 7.03 4.75
C TRP A 283 17.72 7.45 5.56
N GLY A 284 18.77 7.95 4.89
CA GLY A 284 19.98 8.42 5.58
C GLY A 284 19.70 9.60 6.51
N ILE A 285 18.75 10.47 6.15
CA ILE A 285 18.35 11.61 6.97
C ILE A 285 17.30 11.22 8.01
N LEU A 286 16.29 10.42 7.64
CA LEU A 286 15.25 10.00 8.58
C LEU A 286 15.80 9.11 9.71
N ASN A 287 16.85 8.33 9.44
CA ASN A 287 17.51 7.48 10.43
C ASN A 287 18.57 8.21 11.25
N ASN A 288 18.87 9.48 10.95
CA ASN A 288 19.70 10.29 11.83
C ASN A 288 18.99 10.45 13.18
N PHE A 289 19.71 10.21 14.28
CA PHE A 289 19.24 10.36 15.65
C PHE A 289 18.33 11.58 15.88
N LYS A 290 18.77 12.76 15.40
CA LYS A 290 18.04 14.01 15.63
C LYS A 290 16.68 14.04 14.95
N GLN A 291 16.52 13.38 13.81
CA GLN A 291 15.26 13.31 13.08
C GLN A 291 14.43 12.14 13.59
N ARG A 292 15.04 10.96 13.73
CA ARG A 292 14.36 9.71 14.14
C ARG A 292 13.53 9.89 15.41
N LYS A 293 14.01 10.62 16.41
CA LYS A 293 13.28 10.89 17.65
C LYS A 293 11.90 11.54 17.45
N HIS A 294 11.74 12.34 16.39
CA HIS A 294 10.48 13.00 16.06
C HIS A 294 9.54 12.10 15.25
N LEU A 295 10.04 10.97 14.75
CA LEU A 295 9.35 10.05 13.85
C LEU A 295 8.94 8.75 14.54
N VAL A 296 9.46 8.48 15.74
CA VAL A 296 9.23 7.27 16.52
C VAL A 296 8.07 7.47 17.50
N ASN A 297 7.27 6.42 17.66
CA ASN A 297 6.18 6.33 18.60
C ASN A 297 6.66 5.92 20.01
N PRO A 298 6.54 6.79 21.04
CA PRO A 298 7.04 6.49 22.39
C PRO A 298 6.30 5.34 23.06
N VAL A 299 5.01 5.16 22.74
CA VAL A 299 4.17 4.10 23.30
C VAL A 299 4.24 2.81 22.49
N TYR A 300 5.19 2.70 21.56
CA TYR A 300 5.39 1.45 20.82
C TYR A 300 5.77 0.30 21.76
N GLU A 301 5.04 -0.80 21.59
CA GLU A 301 5.29 -2.10 22.18
C GLU A 301 5.17 -3.16 21.08
N ARG A 302 6.17 -4.03 20.97
CA ARG A 302 6.19 -5.06 19.93
C ARG A 302 5.04 -6.03 20.17
N ASN A 303 3.97 -5.88 19.38
CA ASN A 303 2.82 -6.78 19.36
C ASN A 303 3.08 -7.90 18.33
N PRO A 304 3.34 -9.15 18.74
CA PRO A 304 3.67 -10.23 17.82
C PRO A 304 2.47 -10.74 17.02
N LEU A 305 1.25 -10.35 17.39
CA LEU A 305 0.02 -10.84 16.78
C LEU A 305 -0.34 -10.01 15.54
N ALA A 306 -1.10 -10.64 14.65
CA ALA A 306 -1.75 -9.93 13.55
C ALA A 306 -2.73 -8.86 14.07
N ILE A 307 -2.77 -7.71 13.40
CA ILE A 307 -3.64 -6.58 13.77
C ILE A 307 -4.81 -6.45 12.78
N TRP A 308 -6.02 -6.76 13.23
CA TRP A 308 -7.21 -6.81 12.37
C TRP A 308 -7.99 -5.48 12.41
N PRO A 309 -7.80 -4.55 11.44
CA PRO A 309 -8.47 -3.26 11.49
C PRO A 309 -9.98 -3.37 11.33
N SER A 310 -10.71 -2.54 12.08
CA SER A 310 -12.12 -2.28 11.82
C SER A 310 -12.26 -1.42 10.57
N VAL A 311 -13.00 -1.94 9.60
CA VAL A 311 -13.39 -1.26 8.35
C VAL A 311 -14.83 -0.74 8.41
N ALA A 312 -15.42 -0.68 9.61
CA ALA A 312 -16.70 -0.03 9.81
C ALA A 312 -16.57 1.48 9.48
N PRO A 313 -17.55 2.11 8.82
CA PRO A 313 -17.44 3.52 8.42
C PRO A 313 -17.08 4.48 9.57
N GLN A 314 -17.58 4.21 10.78
CA GLN A 314 -17.27 5.01 11.98
C GLN A 314 -15.83 4.84 12.50
N SER A 315 -15.12 3.79 12.09
CA SER A 315 -13.73 3.53 12.47
C SER A 315 -12.72 4.21 11.54
N ILE A 316 -13.14 4.55 10.31
CA ILE A 316 -12.32 5.24 9.32
C ILE A 316 -12.54 6.74 9.46
N GLN A 317 -11.46 7.49 9.69
CA GLN A 317 -11.54 8.94 9.89
C GLN A 317 -10.75 9.70 8.82
N LEU A 318 -11.06 10.98 8.65
CA LEU A 318 -10.24 11.87 7.84
C LEU A 318 -8.87 12.02 8.49
N TRP A 319 -7.80 11.89 7.69
CA TRP A 319 -6.43 12.18 8.14
C TRP A 319 -6.20 13.69 8.29
N GLU A 320 -6.72 14.26 9.37
CA GLU A 320 -6.70 15.71 9.62
C GLU A 320 -5.27 16.28 9.68
N GLY A 321 -4.32 15.53 10.27
CA GLY A 321 -2.93 15.97 10.38
C GLY A 321 -2.21 16.09 9.04
N PHE A 322 -2.76 15.52 7.96
CA PHE A 322 -2.26 15.71 6.61
C PHE A 322 -3.14 16.67 5.79
N PHE A 323 -4.45 16.39 5.70
CA PHE A 323 -5.35 17.15 4.83
C PHE A 323 -5.76 18.52 5.36
N LEU A 324 -5.72 18.72 6.68
CA LEU A 324 -6.07 20.00 7.34
C LEU A 324 -4.86 20.70 7.96
N ARG A 325 -3.63 20.24 7.68
CA ARG A 325 -2.40 20.70 8.34
C ARG A 325 -2.07 22.19 8.18
N TYR A 326 -2.63 22.84 7.17
CA TYR A 326 -2.46 24.28 6.94
C TYR A 326 -3.63 25.13 7.43
N LEU A 327 -4.71 24.49 7.91
CA LEU A 327 -5.94 25.14 8.35
C LEU A 327 -6.15 25.00 9.87
N VAL A 328 -5.74 23.86 10.43
CA VAL A 328 -5.87 23.54 11.85
C VAL A 328 -4.49 23.58 12.49
N SER A 329 -4.37 24.34 13.59
CA SER A 329 -3.13 24.40 14.37
C SER A 329 -2.77 23.01 14.90
N THR A 330 -1.51 22.62 14.70
CA THR A 330 -0.94 21.36 15.22
C THR A 330 -0.46 21.49 16.67
N GLU A 331 -0.54 22.69 17.27
CA GLU A 331 -0.01 22.95 18.61
C GLU A 331 -0.57 22.01 19.69
N HIS A 332 -1.87 21.72 19.65
CA HIS A 332 -2.48 20.78 20.59
C HIS A 332 -1.96 19.36 20.43
N LYS A 333 -1.70 18.92 19.18
CA LYS A 333 -1.14 17.60 18.89
C LYS A 333 0.29 17.52 19.40
N GLU A 334 1.09 18.55 19.12
CA GLU A 334 2.48 18.64 19.57
C GLU A 334 2.59 18.65 21.10
N ARG A 335 1.75 19.42 21.80
CA ARG A 335 1.69 19.41 23.27
C ARG A 335 1.29 18.04 23.83
N SER A 336 0.29 17.39 23.22
CA SER A 336 -0.16 16.05 23.63
C SER A 336 0.95 15.02 23.41
N TRP A 337 1.70 15.17 22.33
CA TRP A 337 2.84 14.32 22.00
C TRP A 337 3.98 14.47 22.99
N GLN A 338 4.40 15.71 23.28
CA GLN A 338 5.42 16.01 24.28
C GLN A 338 5.02 15.46 25.65
N ARG A 339 3.76 15.62 26.03
CA ARG A 339 3.24 15.06 27.28
C ARG A 339 3.29 13.53 27.30
N THR A 340 3.08 12.87 26.17
CA THR A 340 3.18 11.41 26.06
C THR A 340 4.62 10.94 26.31
N TRP A 341 5.60 11.63 25.73
CA TRP A 341 7.02 11.37 26.00
C TRP A 341 7.38 11.53 27.49
N GLU A 342 6.93 12.62 28.12
CA GLU A 342 7.14 12.84 29.56
C GLU A 342 6.55 11.70 30.42
N LEU A 343 5.37 11.20 30.08
CA LEU A 343 4.68 10.16 30.84
C LEU A 343 5.31 8.77 30.69
N VAL A 344 5.81 8.45 29.49
CA VAL A 344 6.41 7.14 29.21
C VAL A 344 7.78 7.00 29.87
N GLY A 345 8.43 8.10 30.24
CA GLY A 345 9.74 8.09 30.92
C GLY A 345 10.87 7.47 30.08
N LYS A 346 10.61 7.19 28.80
CA LYS A 346 11.62 6.89 27.80
C LYS A 346 12.13 8.25 27.32
N ASP A 347 13.39 8.56 27.57
CA ASP A 347 14.01 9.64 26.81
C ASP A 347 13.93 9.28 25.31
N PRO A 348 13.76 10.25 24.42
CA PRO A 348 13.94 10.04 22.99
C PRO A 348 15.40 9.66 22.73
N CYS A 349 15.71 8.37 22.89
CA CYS A 349 17.01 7.76 22.70
C CYS A 349 17.44 7.69 21.23
#